data_AF-A0A947F2W8-F1
#
_entry.id   AF-A0A947F2W8-F1
#
_cell.length_a   1.000
_cell.length_b   1.000
_cell.length_c   1.000
_cell.angle_alpha   90.00
_cell.angle_beta   90.00
_cell.angle_gamma   90.00
#
_symmetry.space_group_name_H-M   'P 1'
#
loop_
_entity.id
_entity.type
_entity.pdbx_description
1 polymer ?
#
loop_
_entity_poly.entity_id
_entity_poly.type
_entity_poly.pdbx_seq_one_letter_code
_entity_poly.pdbx_strand_id
1 'polypeptide(L)' 'MSKGPGVQRMFDDIARRYDLMNRVMTLGRDQHWRRFVVNKAGNVKNGSVLDLACGTGDIAALCGETVSDA' A
#
# COMPACT_ATOMS: atom_id res chain seq x y z
N MET A 1 -22.60 -10.16 -3.39
CA MET A 1 -21.88 -11.40 -3.05
C MET A 1 -20.95 -11.09 -1.90
N SER A 2 -21.43 -11.20 -0.65
CA SER A 2 -20.61 -10.88 0.53
C SER A 2 -19.55 -11.98 0.68
N LYS A 3 -18.26 -11.62 0.68
CA LYS A 3 -17.21 -12.58 1.06
C LYS A 3 -17.49 -12.99 2.50
N GLY A 4 -17.64 -14.29 2.76
CA GLY A 4 -17.89 -14.77 4.12
C GLY A 4 -16.78 -14.31 5.07
N PRO A 5 -17.08 -13.99 6.33
CA PRO A 5 -16.12 -13.42 7.30
C PRO A 5 -14.82 -14.22 7.47
N GLY A 6 -14.81 -15.51 7.11
CA GLY A 6 -13.60 -16.33 7.11
C GLY A 6 -12.56 -15.94 6.07
N VAL A 7 -12.97 -15.50 4.87
CA VAL A 7 -12.02 -15.12 3.82
C VAL A 7 -11.30 -13.83 4.19
N GLN A 8 -12.04 -12.85 4.74
CA GLN A 8 -11.44 -11.60 5.20
C GLN A 8 -10.43 -11.85 6.32
N ARG A 9 -10.79 -12.62 7.36
CA ARG A 9 -9.88 -12.99 8.45
C ARG A 9 -8.62 -13.71 7.95
N MET A 10 -8.77 -14.63 6.99
CA MET A 10 -7.62 -15.30 6.39
C MET A 10 -6.65 -14.31 5.74
N PHE A 11 -7.16 -13.33 4.98
CA PHE A 11 -6.32 -12.31 4.36
C PHE A 11 -5.66 -11.39 5.39
N ASP A 12 -6.41 -10.97 6.42
CA ASP A 12 -5.89 -10.15 7.52
C ASP A 12 -4.74 -10.85 8.27
N ASP A 13 -4.86 -12.17 8.48
CA ASP A 13 -3.86 -12.98 9.19
C ASP A 13 -2.56 -13.21 8.40
N ILE A 14 -2.63 -13.24 7.06
CA ILE A 14 -1.46 -13.51 6.21
C ILE A 14 -0.76 -12.25 5.72
N ALA A 15 -1.47 -11.12 5.57
CA ALA A 15 -0.95 -9.90 4.94
C ALA A 15 0.42 -9.47 5.50
N ARG A 16 0.56 -9.40 6.83
CA ARG A 16 1.81 -9.02 7.50
C ARG A 16 2.99 -9.94 7.18
N ARG A 17 2.74 -11.24 7.04
CA ARG A 17 3.80 -12.21 6.70
C ARG A 17 4.24 -12.06 5.26
N TYR A 18 3.31 -11.82 4.35
CA TYR A 18 3.62 -11.56 2.95
C TYR A 18 4.41 -10.27 2.76
N ASP A 19 4.07 -9.19 3.48
CA ASP A 19 4.85 -7.95 3.44
C ASP A 19 6.28 -8.16 3.93
N LEU A 20 6.47 -8.91 5.03
CA LEU A 20 7.79 -9.25 5.52
C LEU A 20 8.57 -10.10 4.51
N MET A 21 7.93 -11.10 3.90
CA MET A 21 8.57 -11.92 2.87
C MET A 21 8.96 -11.08 1.66
N ASN A 22 8.09 -10.19 1.17
CA ASN A 22 8.40 -9.29 0.06
C ASN A 22 9.59 -8.39 0.39
N ARG A 23 9.63 -7.86 1.62
CA ARG A 23 10.73 -7.04 2.13
C ARG A 23 12.06 -7.79 2.07
N VAL A 24 12.10 -9.03 2.54
CA VAL A 24 13.31 -9.85 2.60
C VAL A 24 13.70 -10.34 1.20
N MET A 25 12.78 -10.95 0.46
CA MET A 25 13.06 -11.54 -0.85
C MET A 25 13.51 -10.50 -1.87
N THR A 26 12.96 -9.29 -1.82
CA THR A 26 13.37 -8.21 -2.74
C THR A 26 14.59 -7.42 -2.24
N LEU A 27 15.14 -7.75 -1.07
CA LEU A 27 16.15 -6.95 -0.36
C LEU A 27 15.71 -5.49 -0.20
N GLY A 28 14.42 -5.30 0.10
CA GLY A 28 13.82 -4.00 0.33
C GLY A 28 13.43 -3.19 -0.91
N ARG A 29 13.46 -3.77 -2.10
CA ARG A 29 13.11 -3.05 -3.34
C ARG A 29 11.64 -2.70 -3.47
N ASP A 30 10.77 -3.46 -2.83
CA ASP A 30 9.33 -3.21 -2.87
C ASP A 30 8.94 -1.87 -2.23
N GLN A 31 9.69 -1.33 -1.24
CA GLN A 31 9.48 0.05 -0.77
C GLN A 31 9.85 1.06 -1.86
N HIS A 32 10.92 0.81 -2.60
CA HIS A 32 11.34 1.70 -3.68
C HIS A 32 10.29 1.76 -4.79
N TRP A 33 9.70 0.62 -5.15
CA TRP A 33 8.60 0.57 -6.11
C TRP A 33 7.35 1.32 -5.62
N ARG A 34 6.98 1.20 -4.34
CA ARG A 34 5.85 1.96 -3.78
C ARG A 34 6.09 3.47 -3.87
N ARG A 35 7.26 3.95 -3.45
CA ARG A 35 7.63 5.37 -3.59
C ARG A 35 7.67 5.83 -5.05
N PHE A 36 8.16 4.98 -5.94
CA PHE A 36 8.14 5.27 -7.37
C PHE A 36 6.70 5.46 -7.89
N VAL A 37 5.77 4.59 -7.50
CA VAL A 37 4.34 4.69 -7.86
C VAL A 37 3.74 5.98 -7.32
N VAL A 38 3.96 6.30 -6.05
CA VAL A 38 3.47 7.55 -5.42
C VAL A 38 4.01 8.78 -6.15
N ASN A 39 5.32 8.81 -6.44
CA ASN A 39 5.94 9.91 -7.19
C ASN A 39 5.39 10.03 -8.62
N LYS A 40 4.99 8.90 -9.24
CA LYS A 40 4.37 8.88 -10.57
C LYS A 40 2.90 9.26 -10.57
N ALA A 41 2.18 9.07 -9.47
CA ALA A 41 0.80 9.50 -9.33
C ALA A 41 0.64 11.04 -9.39
N GLY A 42 1.73 11.77 -9.18
CA GLY A 42 1.77 13.23 -9.30
C GLY A 42 1.43 13.95 -7.99
N ASN A 43 1.52 15.27 -8.01
CA ASN A 43 1.34 16.08 -6.81
C ASN A 43 -0.16 16.30 -6.53
N VAL A 44 -0.64 15.76 -5.41
CA VAL A 44 -2.09 15.72 -5.08
C VAL A 44 -2.50 16.83 -4.11
N LYS A 45 -1.64 17.84 -3.92
CA LYS A 45 -1.81 18.94 -2.96
C LYS A 45 -3.20 19.58 -2.92
N ASN A 46 -3.94 19.58 -4.02
CA ASN A 46 -5.26 20.20 -4.14
C ASN A 46 -6.35 19.23 -4.58
N GLY A 47 -6.18 17.92 -4.36
CA GLY A 47 -7.13 16.90 -4.80
C GLY A 47 -7.19 15.68 -3.89
N SER A 48 -8.02 14.71 -4.29
CA SER A 48 -8.20 13.45 -3.56
C SER A 48 -7.52 12.29 -4.30
N VAL A 49 -6.87 11.39 -3.56
CA VAL A 49 -6.33 10.12 -4.08
C VAL A 49 -7.28 8.98 -3.72
N LEU A 50 -7.46 8.05 -4.65
CA LEU A 50 -8.11 6.77 -4.38
C LEU A 50 -7.14 5.62 -4.66
N ASP A 51 -6.81 4.86 -3.61
CA ASP A 51 -6.01 3.64 -3.73
C ASP A 51 -6.94 2.43 -3.95
N LEU A 52 -6.93 1.89 -5.16
CA LEU A 52 -7.77 0.75 -5.56
C LEU A 52 -7.05 -0.56 -5.25
N ALA A 53 -7.76 -1.49 -4.61
CA ALA A 53 -7.20 -2.76 -4.15
C ALA A 53 -5.99 -2.56 -3.22
N CYS A 54 -6.10 -1.58 -2.31
CA CYS A 54 -5.02 -1.07 -1.46
C CYS A 54 -4.36 -2.11 -0.53
N GLY A 55 -4.99 -3.26 -0.30
CA GLY A 55 -4.45 -4.29 0.60
C GLY A 55 -4.22 -3.73 2.00
N THR A 56 -2.95 -3.70 2.44
CA THR A 56 -2.54 -3.12 3.73
C THR A 56 -2.58 -1.59 3.77
N GLY A 57 -2.79 -0.92 2.63
CA GLY A 57 -2.91 0.53 2.55
C GLY A 57 -1.58 1.29 2.49
N ASP A 58 -0.46 0.59 2.27
CA ASP A 58 0.88 1.18 2.31
C ASP A 58 1.09 2.31 1.28
N ILE A 59 0.47 2.22 0.10
CA ILE A 59 0.56 3.27 -0.94
C ILE A 59 -0.22 4.51 -0.51
N ALA A 60 -1.46 4.33 -0.03
CA ALA A 60 -2.26 5.44 0.50
C ALA A 60 -1.57 6.16 1.67
N ALA A 61 -0.93 5.42 2.58
CA ALA A 61 -0.15 5.99 3.67
C ALA A 61 1.02 6.84 3.17
N LEU A 62 1.83 6.31 2.23
CA LEU A 62 2.94 7.03 1.61
C LEU A 62 2.48 8.28 0.84
N CYS A 63 1.34 8.22 0.15
CA CYS A 63 0.76 9.41 -0.50
C CYS A 63 0.47 10.52 0.51
N GLY A 64 -0.04 10.20 1.70
CA GLY A 64 -0.32 11.17 2.77
C GLY A 64 0.94 11.85 3.31
N GLU A 65 2.02 11.08 3.51
CA GLU A 65 3.32 11.61 3.94
C GLU A 65 3.88 12.60 2.90
N THR A 66 3.81 12.25 1.62
CA THR A 66 4.36 13.07 0.52
C THR A 66 3.63 14.41 0.36
N VAL A 67 2.35 14.50 0.74
CA VAL A 67 1.57 15.76 0.74
C VAL A 67 2.00 16.68 1.90
N SER A 68 2.47 16.12 3.02
CA SER A 68 2.91 16.89 4.19
C SER A 68 4.29 17.53 4.01
N ASP A 69 5.15 16.94 3.19
CA ASP A 69 6.55 17.38 2.99
C ASP A 69 6.71 18.42 1.85
N ALA A 70 5.66 18.69 1.08
CA ALA A 70 5.68 19.58 -0.08
C ALA A 70 5.12 20.95 0.26
#